data_AF-A0A1J5M4G2-F1
#
_entry.id   AF-A0A1J5M4G2-F1
#
_cell.length_a   1.000
_cell.length_b   1.000
_cell.length_c   1.000
_cell.angle_alpha   90.00
_cell.angle_beta   90.00
_cell.angle_gamma   90.00
#
_symmetry.space_group_name_H-M   'P 1'
#
loop_
_entity.id
_entity.type
_entity.pdbx_description
1 polymer ?
#
loop_
_entity_poly.entity_id
_entity_poly.type
_entity_poly.pdbx_seq_one_letter_code
_entity_poly.pdbx_strand_id
1 'polypeptide(L)'
;MSNFNPRGSELKALLKLARKQPVAFAYNPGKNAKEDYFGLHRQKSPEIIMKQARSEGPGNKVAFGTFTVDGKDLSLTCLKTLPALAKKLRAYLKAEKISLSIRVLDADGTELEADLDEAETQAKPASQETSGAAPVDDQETEAPNDPSSHQAPTDDEGAAPTIVAQEASLKQRLASLTADAKQTGLAKTLLPKAAKSLVQFMKAQDFAKAEALLGALEQKLADQGATLVTEWEKTQNRLALQVEQAKQASPQAADKLDKAWADICKQAEEKRFDAALKMAAKLAPLLQKQIDRAQSAERDKQPTKESRLPKLAALERRVDSLLAALA
;
A
#
# COMPACT_ATOMS: atom_id res chain seq x y z
N MET A 1 2.98 20.88 25.86
CA MET A 1 3.44 19.78 24.99
C MET A 1 2.25 18.86 24.74
N SER A 2 2.01 18.40 23.52
CA SER A 2 0.88 17.51 23.23
C SER A 2 1.25 16.07 23.56
N ASN A 3 0.92 15.61 24.76
CA ASN A 3 1.04 14.20 25.11
C ASN A 3 0.04 13.41 24.25
N PHE A 4 0.53 12.41 23.52
CA PHE A 4 -0.29 11.60 22.61
C PHE A 4 -0.66 10.23 23.19
N ASN A 5 -0.30 9.90 24.44
CA ASN A 5 -0.50 8.60 25.10
C ASN A 5 -1.69 8.65 26.09
N PRO A 6 -2.95 8.58 25.61
CA PRO A 6 -4.14 8.67 26.46
C PRO A 6 -4.29 7.44 27.34
N ARG A 7 -4.76 7.64 28.57
CA ARG A 7 -4.97 6.59 29.58
C ARG A 7 -6.38 6.64 30.15
N GLY A 8 -6.88 5.51 30.64
CA GLY A 8 -8.16 5.42 31.36
C GLY A 8 -9.35 6.04 30.62
N SER A 9 -9.87 7.17 31.14
CA SER A 9 -11.05 7.85 30.61
C SER A 9 -10.82 8.51 29.23
N GLU A 10 -9.62 9.05 28.97
CA GLU A 10 -9.31 9.68 27.68
C GLU A 10 -9.22 8.64 26.56
N LEU A 11 -8.59 7.50 26.85
CA LEU A 11 -8.52 6.35 25.94
C LEU A 11 -9.94 5.87 25.57
N LYS A 12 -10.83 5.76 26.57
CA LYS A 12 -12.25 5.40 26.35
C LYS A 12 -13.02 6.46 25.54
N ALA A 13 -12.70 7.75 25.70
CA ALA A 13 -13.28 8.81 24.90
C ALA A 13 -12.83 8.74 23.42
N LEU A 14 -11.56 8.42 23.15
CA LEU A 14 -11.02 8.27 21.80
C LEU A 14 -11.51 6.98 21.12
N LEU A 15 -11.68 5.87 21.85
CA LEU A 15 -12.36 4.67 21.33
C LEU A 15 -13.85 4.95 21.01
N LYS A 16 -14.53 5.78 21.80
CA LYS A 16 -15.90 6.23 21.47
C LYS A 16 -15.94 7.17 20.25
N LEU A 17 -14.86 7.89 19.96
CA LEU A 17 -14.70 8.70 18.75
C LEU A 17 -14.39 7.84 17.51
N ALA A 18 -13.63 6.75 17.68
CA ALA A 18 -13.32 5.77 16.63
C ALA A 18 -14.56 5.02 16.08
N ARG A 19 -15.71 5.11 16.76
CA ARG A 19 -17.03 4.67 16.29
C ARG A 19 -17.74 5.66 15.35
N LYS A 20 -17.16 6.85 15.12
CA LYS A 20 -17.74 7.91 14.26
C LYS A 20 -16.83 8.34 13.12
N GLN A 21 -15.51 8.21 13.30
CA GLN A 21 -14.49 8.56 12.32
C GLN A 21 -13.21 7.76 12.61
N PRO A 22 -12.38 7.44 11.62
CA PRO A 22 -11.07 6.84 11.87
C PRO A 22 -10.21 7.71 12.78
N VAL A 23 -9.55 7.10 13.76
CA VAL A 23 -8.61 7.77 14.67
C VAL A 23 -7.19 7.29 14.34
N ALA A 24 -6.22 8.20 14.25
CA ALA A 24 -4.84 7.83 13.98
C ALA A 24 -4.16 7.28 15.23
N PHE A 25 -3.32 6.25 15.07
CA PHE A 25 -2.60 5.59 16.16
C PHE A 25 -1.12 5.33 15.83
N ALA A 26 -0.31 5.18 16.88
CA ALA A 26 0.97 4.51 16.82
C ALA A 26 1.23 3.72 18.12
N TYR A 27 1.66 2.46 17.99
CA TYR A 27 1.89 1.53 19.09
C TYR A 27 3.34 1.08 19.14
N ASN A 28 3.98 1.18 20.31
CA ASN A 28 5.35 0.76 20.57
C ASN A 28 5.37 -0.24 21.74
N PRO A 29 5.55 -1.55 21.48
CA PRO A 29 5.54 -2.58 22.50
C PRO A 29 6.81 -2.55 23.34
N GLY A 30 6.65 -2.54 24.67
CA GLY A 30 7.72 -2.69 25.65
C GLY A 30 8.06 -4.15 25.92
N LYS A 31 8.68 -4.42 27.10
CA LYS A 31 8.88 -5.80 27.58
C LYS A 31 7.56 -6.39 28.08
N ASN A 32 6.69 -5.54 28.63
CA ASN A 32 5.42 -5.89 29.27
C ASN A 32 4.32 -4.91 28.87
N ALA A 33 3.05 -5.34 28.89
CA ALA A 33 1.88 -4.51 28.55
C ALA A 33 1.68 -3.24 29.43
N LYS A 34 2.47 -3.08 30.50
CA LYS A 34 2.53 -1.84 31.33
C LYS A 34 3.54 -0.81 30.83
N GLU A 35 4.57 -1.26 30.10
CA GLU A 35 5.62 -0.42 29.49
C GLU A 35 5.24 0.05 28.08
N ASP A 36 4.28 -0.64 27.46
CA ASP A 36 3.73 -0.30 26.16
C ASP A 36 3.25 1.16 26.06
N TYR A 37 3.64 1.80 24.96
CA TYR A 37 3.16 3.12 24.56
C TYR A 37 2.11 2.97 23.46
N PHE A 38 0.89 3.45 23.69
CA PHE A 38 -0.17 3.52 22.69
C PHE A 38 -0.57 4.97 22.45
N GLY A 39 0.00 5.56 21.41
CA GLY A 39 -0.28 6.93 21.01
C GLY A 39 -1.52 7.02 20.13
N LEU A 40 -2.45 7.93 20.43
CA LEU A 40 -3.66 8.19 19.64
C LEU A 40 -3.87 9.68 19.39
N HIS A 41 -4.41 10.06 18.22
CA HIS A 41 -4.91 11.42 18.03
C HIS A 41 -6.02 11.54 16.97
N ARG A 42 -6.96 12.45 17.21
CA ARG A 42 -8.16 12.67 16.37
C ARG A 42 -7.91 13.41 15.04
N GLN A 43 -6.74 14.03 14.86
CA GLN A 43 -6.48 15.05 13.83
C GLN A 43 -5.01 15.14 13.36
N LYS A 44 -4.09 14.32 13.89
CA LYS A 44 -2.68 14.32 13.47
C LYS A 44 -2.45 13.07 12.64
N SER A 45 -1.65 13.16 11.59
CA SER A 45 -1.37 12.00 10.74
C SER A 45 -0.66 10.90 11.54
N PRO A 46 -0.85 9.61 11.18
CA PRO A 46 -0.19 8.49 11.85
C PRO A 46 1.34 8.65 11.95
N GLU A 47 1.98 9.30 10.96
CA GLU A 47 3.42 9.61 10.98
C GLU A 47 3.86 10.55 12.10
N ILE A 48 3.03 11.53 12.49
CA ILE A 48 3.36 12.46 13.57
C ILE A 48 3.29 11.72 14.90
N ILE A 49 2.26 10.88 15.08
CA ILE A 49 2.09 10.06 16.28
C ILE A 49 3.19 8.99 16.34
N MET A 50 3.59 8.42 15.20
CA MET A 50 4.72 7.47 15.08
C MET A 50 6.04 8.09 15.52
N LYS A 51 6.32 9.35 15.15
CA LYS A 51 7.53 10.06 15.59
C LYS A 51 7.55 10.22 17.12
N GLN A 52 6.42 10.58 17.75
CA GLN A 52 6.34 10.63 19.21
C GLN A 52 6.45 9.23 19.84
N ALA A 53 5.72 8.24 19.32
CA ALA A 53 5.74 6.86 19.82
C ALA A 53 7.13 6.21 19.72
N ARG A 54 7.97 6.61 18.75
CA ARG A 54 9.39 6.22 18.67
C ARG A 54 10.29 6.97 19.66
N SER A 55 9.92 8.19 20.06
CA SER A 55 10.72 9.05 20.95
C SER A 55 10.39 8.86 22.44
N GLU A 56 9.15 8.53 22.77
CA GLU A 56 8.66 8.33 24.15
C GLU A 56 8.42 6.85 24.48
N GLY A 57 8.30 5.99 23.46
CA GLY A 57 8.04 4.56 23.65
C GLY A 57 9.30 3.74 23.95
N PRO A 58 9.15 2.54 24.53
CA PRO A 58 10.24 1.75 25.11
C PRO A 58 11.20 1.10 24.09
N GLY A 59 10.95 1.20 22.78
CA GLY A 59 11.75 0.52 21.76
C GLY A 59 11.78 1.19 20.38
N ASN A 60 12.65 0.68 19.49
CA ASN A 60 12.82 1.24 18.13
C ASN A 60 11.74 0.78 17.12
N LYS A 61 10.86 -0.14 17.51
CA LYS A 61 9.84 -0.78 16.67
C LYS A 61 8.47 -0.18 16.96
N VAL A 62 7.85 0.43 15.96
CA VAL A 62 6.53 1.08 16.08
C VAL A 62 5.61 0.57 14.97
N ALA A 63 4.41 0.13 15.34
CA ALA A 63 3.28 -0.04 14.43
C ALA A 63 2.51 1.29 14.35
N PHE A 64 1.96 1.65 13.19
CA PHE A 64 1.14 2.86 13.07
C PHE A 64 0.15 2.79 11.92
N GLY A 65 -0.92 3.59 12.02
CA GLY A 65 -1.98 3.63 11.03
C GLY A 65 -3.22 4.38 11.53
N THR A 66 -4.39 3.99 11.04
CA THR A 66 -5.69 4.44 11.56
C THR A 66 -6.49 3.26 12.08
N PHE A 67 -7.37 3.50 13.05
CA PHE A 67 -8.31 2.49 13.51
C PHE A 67 -9.73 3.04 13.60
N THR A 68 -10.69 2.14 13.42
CA THR A 68 -12.12 2.33 13.69
C THR A 68 -12.55 1.32 14.76
N VAL A 69 -13.69 1.58 15.38
CA VAL A 69 -14.36 0.64 16.29
C VAL A 69 -15.78 0.46 15.80
N ASP A 70 -16.22 -0.78 15.59
CA ASP A 70 -17.63 -1.12 15.37
C ASP A 70 -18.08 -2.12 16.43
N GLY A 71 -19.17 -1.84 17.13
CA GLY A 71 -19.61 -2.65 18.28
C GLY A 71 -18.48 -2.93 19.29
N LYS A 72 -18.02 -4.19 19.33
CA LYS A 72 -16.87 -4.69 20.13
C LYS A 72 -15.57 -4.85 19.32
N ASP A 73 -15.63 -4.78 17.99
CA ASP A 73 -14.48 -5.00 17.12
C ASP A 73 -13.70 -3.70 16.93
N LEU A 74 -12.37 -3.79 17.00
CA LEU A 74 -11.43 -2.71 16.78
C LEU A 74 -10.56 -3.07 15.57
N SER A 75 -10.79 -2.38 14.45
CA SER A 75 -10.13 -2.63 13.17
C SER A 75 -9.01 -1.62 12.95
N LEU A 76 -7.75 -2.08 12.90
CA LEU A 76 -6.56 -1.25 12.68
C LEU A 76 -6.05 -1.41 11.24
N THR A 77 -6.24 -0.39 10.40
CA THR A 77 -5.59 -0.26 9.09
C THR A 77 -4.16 0.23 9.30
N CYS A 78 -3.19 -0.67 9.16
CA CYS A 78 -1.79 -0.43 9.48
C CYS A 78 -0.98 0.01 8.25
N LEU A 79 -0.49 1.24 8.23
CA LEU A 79 0.57 1.66 7.29
C LEU A 79 1.92 1.00 7.62
N LYS A 80 2.08 0.56 8.88
CA LYS A 80 3.18 -0.30 9.30
C LYS A 80 2.72 -1.21 10.44
N THR A 81 2.75 -2.51 10.22
CA THR A 81 2.46 -3.52 11.26
C THR A 81 3.72 -3.98 12.00
N LEU A 82 3.53 -4.71 13.10
CA LEU A 82 4.54 -5.45 13.87
C LEU A 82 4.03 -6.88 14.12
N PRO A 83 4.90 -7.89 14.27
CA PRO A 83 4.46 -9.26 14.57
C PRO A 83 3.85 -9.37 15.96
N ALA A 84 2.72 -10.08 16.05
CA ALA A 84 1.85 -10.18 17.21
C ALA A 84 1.35 -8.81 17.73
N LEU A 85 1.01 -7.90 16.80
CA LEU A 85 0.41 -6.61 17.11
C LEU A 85 -0.95 -6.80 17.78
N ALA A 86 -1.82 -7.65 17.21
CA ALA A 86 -3.19 -7.84 17.70
C ALA A 86 -3.17 -8.31 19.17
N LYS A 87 -2.45 -9.40 19.44
CA LYS A 87 -2.34 -10.04 20.76
C LYS A 87 -1.72 -9.14 21.82
N LYS A 88 -0.71 -8.34 21.48
CA LYS A 88 -0.09 -7.40 22.42
C LYS A 88 -0.96 -6.18 22.70
N LEU A 89 -1.61 -5.62 21.68
CA LEU A 89 -2.54 -4.52 21.87
C LEU A 89 -3.79 -4.94 22.66
N ARG A 90 -4.27 -6.19 22.49
CA ARG A 90 -5.36 -6.74 23.33
C ARG A 90 -4.90 -6.92 24.77
N ALA A 91 -3.67 -7.36 25.03
CA ALA A 91 -3.11 -7.39 26.39
C ALA A 91 -3.00 -5.99 27.03
N TYR A 92 -2.60 -4.97 26.26
CA TYR A 92 -2.58 -3.57 26.69
C TYR A 92 -3.96 -3.03 27.04
N LEU A 93 -4.95 -3.19 26.15
CA LEU A 93 -6.33 -2.73 26.40
C LEU A 93 -6.95 -3.44 27.60
N LYS A 94 -6.68 -4.75 27.76
CA LYS A 94 -7.13 -5.54 28.92
C LYS A 94 -6.55 -5.00 30.24
N ALA A 95 -5.30 -4.50 30.25
CA ALA A 95 -4.71 -3.82 31.41
C ALA A 95 -5.38 -2.46 31.71
N GLU A 96 -5.77 -1.69 30.70
CA GLU A 96 -6.57 -0.45 30.83
C GLU A 96 -8.07 -0.70 31.13
N LYS A 97 -8.46 -1.95 31.43
CA LYS A 97 -9.86 -2.40 31.65
C LYS A 97 -10.76 -2.08 30.45
N ILE A 98 -10.31 -2.50 29.26
CA ILE A 98 -11.01 -2.43 27.97
C ILE A 98 -10.90 -3.81 27.30
N SER A 99 -12.02 -4.53 27.19
CA SER A 99 -12.10 -5.73 26.34
C SER A 99 -12.71 -5.35 24.99
N LEU A 100 -11.97 -5.59 23.91
CA LEU A 100 -12.40 -5.48 22.52
C LEU A 100 -11.71 -6.59 21.72
N SER A 101 -12.38 -7.10 20.70
CA SER A 101 -11.78 -7.97 19.68
C SER A 101 -10.92 -7.11 18.76
N ILE A 102 -9.73 -7.60 18.38
CA ILE A 102 -8.80 -6.81 17.55
C ILE A 102 -8.60 -7.47 16.18
N ARG A 103 -8.84 -6.69 15.12
CA ARG A 103 -8.57 -7.06 13.73
C ARG A 103 -7.50 -6.13 13.16
N VAL A 104 -6.39 -6.67 12.68
CA VAL A 104 -5.28 -5.93 12.06
C VAL A 104 -5.35 -6.12 10.56
N LEU A 105 -5.56 -5.01 9.85
CA LEU A 105 -5.59 -4.93 8.39
C LEU A 105 -4.29 -4.27 7.90
N ASP A 106 -3.78 -4.66 6.74
CA ASP A 106 -2.71 -3.91 6.05
C ASP A 106 -3.26 -2.58 5.48
N ALA A 107 -2.38 -1.75 4.94
CA ALA A 107 -2.75 -0.54 4.22
C ALA A 107 -3.72 -0.80 3.04
N ASP A 108 -3.64 -2.00 2.45
CA ASP A 108 -4.48 -2.46 1.34
C ASP A 108 -5.84 -3.06 1.79
N GLY A 109 -6.13 -3.05 3.10
CA GLY A 109 -7.39 -3.59 3.66
C GLY A 109 -7.42 -5.10 3.88
N THR A 110 -6.39 -5.84 3.46
CA THR A 110 -6.27 -7.29 3.73
C THR A 110 -6.03 -7.56 5.22
N GLU A 111 -6.72 -8.54 5.81
CA GLU A 111 -6.50 -8.96 7.19
C GLU A 111 -5.15 -9.69 7.35
N LEU A 112 -4.37 -9.31 8.37
CA LEU A 112 -3.04 -9.84 8.65
C LEU A 112 -2.97 -10.61 9.97
N GLU A 113 -3.64 -10.12 11.02
CA GLU A 113 -3.73 -10.75 12.34
C GLU A 113 -5.10 -10.45 12.94
N ALA A 114 -5.75 -11.44 13.56
CA ALA A 114 -6.92 -11.22 14.40
C ALA A 114 -6.72 -11.86 15.78
N ASP A 115 -7.13 -11.16 16.84
CA ASP A 115 -7.09 -11.62 18.23
C ASP A 115 -8.45 -11.27 18.85
N LEU A 116 -9.41 -12.17 18.64
CA LEU A 116 -10.80 -12.06 19.12
C LEU A 116 -10.86 -12.32 20.63
N ASP A 117 -11.81 -11.72 21.36
CA ASP A 117 -11.89 -11.95 22.80
C ASP A 117 -12.51 -13.32 23.12
N GLU A 118 -11.77 -14.14 23.88
CA GLU A 118 -12.08 -15.55 24.21
C GLU A 118 -13.43 -15.77 24.93
N ALA A 119 -14.14 -14.70 25.30
CA ALA A 119 -15.51 -14.75 25.78
C ALA A 119 -16.52 -15.29 24.73
N GLU A 120 -16.17 -15.28 23.43
CA GLU A 120 -17.02 -15.81 22.35
C GLU A 120 -16.43 -17.07 21.68
N THR A 121 -15.48 -17.75 22.33
CA THR A 121 -14.96 -19.07 21.88
C THR A 121 -15.62 -20.25 22.61
N GLN A 122 -16.65 -20.03 23.44
CA GLN A 122 -17.43 -21.10 24.08
C GLN A 122 -18.75 -21.38 23.36
N ALA A 123 -18.65 -21.84 22.12
CA ALA A 123 -19.76 -22.42 21.34
C ALA A 123 -19.46 -23.88 20.94
N LYS A 124 -19.25 -24.73 21.95
CA LYS A 124 -19.14 -26.21 21.92
C LYS A 124 -18.17 -26.88 20.92
N PRO A 125 -17.18 -27.66 21.42
CA PRO A 125 -16.70 -28.85 20.73
C PRO A 125 -17.57 -30.09 21.04
N ALA A 126 -17.55 -31.05 20.10
CA ALA A 126 -17.77 -32.49 20.25
C ALA A 126 -19.19 -33.11 20.49
N SER A 127 -19.26 -34.38 20.08
CA SER A 127 -20.18 -35.47 20.49
C SER A 127 -21.58 -35.59 19.85
N GLN A 128 -21.61 -36.30 18.70
CA GLN A 128 -22.16 -37.67 18.58
C GLN A 128 -23.33 -38.07 19.50
N GLU A 129 -24.50 -38.35 18.91
CA GLU A 129 -25.48 -39.34 19.40
C GLU A 129 -26.02 -40.19 18.22
N THR A 130 -26.39 -41.44 18.51
CA THR A 130 -26.83 -42.47 17.55
C THR A 130 -27.94 -43.33 18.17
N SER A 131 -28.79 -43.94 17.33
CA SER A 131 -29.96 -44.79 17.70
C SER A 131 -31.15 -44.00 18.27
N GLY A 132 -32.41 -44.37 18.06
CA GLY A 132 -33.05 -45.46 17.28
C GLY A 132 -34.59 -45.35 17.40
N ALA A 133 -35.45 -46.20 16.82
CA ALA A 133 -35.25 -47.32 15.91
C ALA A 133 -36.59 -47.73 15.23
N ALA A 134 -36.52 -48.28 14.00
CA ALA A 134 -37.28 -49.43 13.43
C ALA A 134 -38.84 -49.48 13.49
N PRO A 135 -39.52 -50.47 12.85
CA PRO A 135 -39.09 -51.39 11.77
C PRO A 135 -40.00 -51.33 10.50
N VAL A 136 -39.59 -51.98 9.40
CA VAL A 136 -40.44 -52.94 8.61
C VAL A 136 -39.60 -53.72 7.57
N ASP A 137 -39.80 -55.04 7.55
CA ASP A 137 -39.66 -56.03 6.46
C ASP A 137 -40.20 -55.52 5.09
N ASP A 138 -39.80 -56.01 3.91
CA ASP A 138 -38.67 -56.85 3.41
C ASP A 138 -38.57 -56.54 1.86
N GLN A 139 -38.36 -57.35 0.80
CA GLN A 139 -38.17 -58.79 0.54
C GLN A 139 -37.55 -59.02 -0.86
N GLU A 140 -36.47 -59.81 -0.94
CA GLU A 140 -35.84 -60.38 -2.17
C GLU A 140 -35.33 -59.38 -3.25
N THR A 141 -34.43 -59.68 -4.21
CA THR A 141 -33.48 -60.78 -4.51
C THR A 141 -32.25 -60.13 -5.20
N GLU A 142 -31.06 -60.70 -5.44
CA GLU A 142 -30.46 -62.05 -5.27
C GLU A 142 -28.93 -61.88 -5.03
N ALA A 143 -28.13 -62.95 -5.07
CA ALA A 143 -26.67 -62.94 -5.22
C ALA A 143 -26.24 -64.08 -6.17
N PRO A 144 -24.99 -64.11 -6.70
CA PRO A 144 -24.09 -65.17 -6.22
C PRO A 144 -22.57 -64.89 -6.20
N ASN A 145 -21.99 -65.10 -5.02
CA ASN A 145 -20.73 -65.82 -4.70
C ASN A 145 -19.33 -65.42 -5.25
N ASP A 146 -18.44 -65.30 -4.26
CA ASP A 146 -16.97 -65.45 -4.25
C ASP A 146 -16.51 -66.86 -4.79
N PRO A 147 -15.21 -67.13 -5.08
CA PRO A 147 -14.23 -67.34 -4.00
C PRO A 147 -12.75 -66.94 -4.24
N SER A 148 -12.14 -66.34 -3.21
CA SER A 148 -10.69 -66.36 -2.88
C SER A 148 -9.70 -65.57 -3.77
N SER A 149 -8.55 -65.09 -3.29
CA SER A 149 -7.74 -65.56 -2.15
C SER A 149 -6.99 -64.45 -1.37
N HIS A 150 -6.39 -64.81 -0.22
CA HIS A 150 -5.67 -63.92 0.72
C HIS A 150 -4.47 -63.15 0.13
N GLN A 151 -4.29 -61.88 0.52
CA GLN A 151 -3.17 -61.51 1.43
C GLN A 151 -3.33 -60.12 2.12
N ALA A 152 -2.37 -59.80 2.98
CA ALA A 152 -2.41 -58.78 4.04
C ALA A 152 -2.01 -57.34 3.55
N PRO A 153 -2.01 -56.29 4.42
CA PRO A 153 -1.95 -54.90 3.97
C PRO A 153 -0.54 -54.37 3.72
N THR A 154 -0.38 -53.50 2.71
CA THR A 154 0.86 -52.75 2.43
C THR A 154 0.58 -51.35 1.87
N ASP A 155 1.22 -50.38 2.54
CA ASP A 155 1.93 -49.21 2.03
C ASP A 155 1.32 -48.09 1.17
N ASP A 156 1.57 -46.90 1.72
CA ASP A 156 1.63 -45.56 1.15
C ASP A 156 2.54 -45.43 -0.09
N GLU A 157 1.98 -45.45 -1.30
CA GLU A 157 2.71 -45.07 -2.53
C GLU A 157 1.90 -44.15 -3.48
N GLY A 158 1.15 -43.20 -2.91
CA GLY A 158 0.31 -42.26 -3.69
C GLY A 158 0.71 -40.78 -3.63
N ALA A 159 1.38 -40.32 -2.56
CA ALA A 159 1.55 -38.89 -2.29
C ALA A 159 2.76 -38.23 -3.00
N ALA A 160 3.84 -39.00 -3.21
CA ALA A 160 5.12 -38.49 -3.73
C ALA A 160 5.06 -37.73 -5.08
N PRO A 161 4.39 -38.22 -6.16
CA PRO A 161 4.42 -37.55 -7.45
C PRO A 161 3.73 -36.18 -7.43
N THR A 162 2.67 -36.02 -6.64
CA THR A 162 1.90 -34.77 -6.52
C THR A 162 2.72 -33.66 -5.87
N ILE A 163 3.51 -33.98 -4.84
CA ILE A 163 4.36 -33.02 -4.13
C ILE A 163 5.45 -32.45 -5.06
N VAL A 164 6.08 -33.30 -5.87
CA VAL A 164 7.12 -32.88 -6.83
C VAL A 164 6.52 -31.98 -7.93
N ALA A 165 5.32 -32.30 -8.41
CA ALA A 165 4.60 -31.47 -9.38
C ALA A 165 4.22 -30.07 -8.81
N GLN A 166 3.76 -30.01 -7.55
CA GLN A 166 3.47 -28.74 -6.87
C GLN A 166 4.72 -27.88 -6.69
N GLU A 167 5.84 -28.47 -6.24
CA GLU A 167 7.09 -27.71 -6.06
C GLU A 167 7.64 -27.19 -7.42
N ALA A 168 7.49 -27.96 -8.50
CA ALA A 168 7.85 -27.53 -9.85
C ALA A 168 6.99 -26.35 -10.33
N SER A 169 5.66 -26.43 -10.15
CA SER A 169 4.72 -25.36 -10.49
C SER A 169 5.03 -24.04 -9.75
N LEU A 170 5.28 -24.12 -8.44
CA LEU A 170 5.67 -22.97 -7.62
C LEU A 170 6.99 -22.32 -8.08
N LYS A 171 8.00 -23.14 -8.43
CA LYS A 171 9.28 -22.66 -8.98
C LYS A 171 9.07 -21.96 -10.33
N GLN A 172 8.22 -22.51 -11.20
CA GLN A 172 7.90 -21.92 -12.50
C GLN A 172 7.17 -20.58 -12.36
N ARG A 173 6.14 -20.48 -11.51
CA ARG A 173 5.44 -19.21 -11.22
C ARG A 173 6.39 -18.16 -10.64
N LEU A 174 7.25 -18.53 -9.67
CA LEU A 174 8.27 -17.62 -9.15
C LEU A 174 9.24 -17.13 -10.24
N ALA A 175 9.61 -17.98 -11.21
CA ALA A 175 10.50 -17.60 -12.31
C ALA A 175 9.85 -16.58 -13.26
N SER A 176 8.61 -16.82 -13.69
CA SER A 176 7.84 -15.87 -14.52
C SER A 176 7.63 -14.53 -13.81
N LEU A 177 7.14 -14.58 -12.57
CA LEU A 177 6.93 -13.41 -11.72
C LEU A 177 8.23 -12.63 -11.46
N THR A 178 9.37 -13.33 -11.47
CA THR A 178 10.71 -12.72 -11.38
C THR A 178 11.15 -12.05 -12.69
N ALA A 179 10.68 -12.50 -13.85
CA ALA A 179 10.91 -11.82 -15.13
C ALA A 179 10.06 -10.53 -15.20
N ASP A 180 8.76 -10.62 -14.90
CA ASP A 180 7.83 -9.49 -14.96
C ASP A 180 8.21 -8.38 -13.97
N ALA A 181 8.60 -8.76 -12.75
CA ALA A 181 9.13 -7.82 -11.76
C ALA A 181 10.47 -7.19 -12.18
N LYS A 182 11.29 -7.87 -13.00
CA LYS A 182 12.53 -7.28 -13.56
C LYS A 182 12.21 -6.28 -14.67
N GLN A 183 11.25 -6.58 -15.56
CA GLN A 183 10.83 -5.66 -16.63
C GLN A 183 10.25 -4.38 -16.05
N THR A 184 9.29 -4.49 -15.14
CA THR A 184 8.65 -3.35 -14.44
C THR A 184 9.59 -2.58 -13.50
N GLY A 185 10.77 -3.12 -13.17
CA GLY A 185 11.74 -2.55 -12.22
C GLY A 185 11.46 -2.88 -10.74
N LEU A 186 10.29 -3.45 -10.43
CA LEU A 186 9.79 -3.71 -9.07
C LEU A 186 10.48 -4.88 -8.35
N ALA A 187 11.30 -5.67 -9.05
CA ALA A 187 12.00 -6.86 -8.54
C ALA A 187 12.75 -6.63 -7.22
N LYS A 188 13.41 -5.47 -7.06
CA LYS A 188 14.17 -5.14 -5.84
C LYS A 188 13.28 -4.87 -4.62
N THR A 189 12.02 -4.51 -4.84
CA THR A 189 11.06 -4.10 -3.81
C THR A 189 10.20 -5.29 -3.36
N LEU A 190 9.74 -6.11 -4.31
CA LEU A 190 8.73 -7.14 -4.06
C LEU A 190 9.32 -8.53 -3.73
N LEU A 191 10.32 -8.98 -4.48
CA LEU A 191 10.81 -10.37 -4.41
C LEU A 191 11.58 -10.73 -3.12
N PRO A 192 12.47 -9.90 -2.53
CA PRO A 192 13.42 -10.39 -1.51
C PRO A 192 12.78 -10.99 -0.25
N LYS A 193 11.63 -10.44 0.19
CA LYS A 193 10.87 -11.00 1.31
C LYS A 193 10.10 -12.25 0.89
N ALA A 194 9.40 -12.18 -0.24
CA ALA A 194 8.53 -13.25 -0.71
C ALA A 194 9.31 -14.51 -1.11
N ALA A 195 10.41 -14.39 -1.85
CA ALA A 195 11.25 -15.54 -2.23
C ALA A 195 11.81 -16.28 -0.99
N LYS A 196 12.18 -15.54 0.07
CA LYS A 196 12.60 -16.13 1.35
C LYS A 196 11.46 -16.88 2.04
N SER A 197 10.26 -16.30 2.08
CA SER A 197 9.07 -16.94 2.65
C SER A 197 8.62 -18.16 1.83
N LEU A 198 8.71 -18.12 0.50
CA LEU A 198 8.38 -19.26 -0.36
C LEU A 198 9.32 -20.45 -0.09
N VAL A 199 10.63 -20.21 0.00
CA VAL A 199 11.61 -21.25 0.37
C VAL A 199 11.36 -21.79 1.79
N GLN A 200 10.81 -21.00 2.70
CA GLN A 200 10.38 -21.48 4.02
C GLN A 200 9.13 -22.37 3.93
N PHE A 201 8.12 -21.98 3.16
CA PHE A 201 6.90 -22.77 2.99
C PHE A 201 7.12 -24.08 2.22
N MET A 202 7.91 -24.07 1.13
CA MET A 202 8.29 -25.29 0.40
C MET A 202 9.05 -26.29 1.31
N LYS A 203 9.96 -25.80 2.17
CA LYS A 203 10.66 -26.65 3.17
C LYS A 203 9.76 -27.18 4.27
N ALA A 204 8.61 -26.55 4.51
CA ALA A 204 7.59 -27.00 5.45
C ALA A 204 6.46 -27.81 4.77
N GLN A 205 6.57 -28.07 3.45
CA GLN A 205 5.52 -28.67 2.61
C GLN A 205 4.17 -27.93 2.69
N ASP A 206 4.20 -26.63 3.02
CA ASP A 206 3.03 -25.76 3.20
C ASP A 206 2.62 -25.14 1.87
N PHE A 207 2.26 -26.00 0.91
CA PHE A 207 2.00 -25.61 -0.48
C PHE A 207 0.85 -24.61 -0.60
N ALA A 208 -0.17 -24.71 0.27
CA ALA A 208 -1.27 -23.74 0.33
C ALA A 208 -0.79 -22.31 0.68
N LYS A 209 0.11 -22.14 1.66
CA LYS A 209 0.69 -20.81 1.94
C LYS A 209 1.70 -20.38 0.89
N ALA A 210 2.37 -21.33 0.21
CA ALA A 210 3.25 -21.02 -0.92
C ALA A 210 2.47 -20.46 -2.12
N GLU A 211 1.34 -21.07 -2.50
CA GLU A 211 0.47 -20.57 -3.57
C GLU A 211 -0.20 -19.24 -3.20
N ALA A 212 -0.76 -19.13 -1.98
CA ALA A 212 -1.35 -17.87 -1.52
C ALA A 212 -0.35 -16.71 -1.50
N LEU A 213 0.92 -16.97 -1.13
CA LEU A 213 2.00 -15.99 -1.19
C LEU A 213 2.32 -15.56 -2.63
N LEU A 214 2.34 -16.49 -3.59
CA LEU A 214 2.57 -16.15 -4.99
C LEU A 214 1.40 -15.37 -5.59
N GLY A 215 0.15 -15.79 -5.36
CA GLY A 215 -1.03 -15.06 -5.83
C GLY A 215 -1.10 -13.63 -5.27
N ALA A 216 -0.80 -13.44 -3.98
CA ALA A 216 -0.71 -12.11 -3.38
C ALA A 216 0.45 -11.26 -3.95
N LEU A 217 1.55 -11.89 -4.39
CA LEU A 217 2.69 -11.20 -5.00
C LEU A 217 2.42 -10.86 -6.48
N GLU A 218 1.74 -11.73 -7.22
CA GLU A 218 1.25 -11.50 -8.59
C GLU A 218 0.26 -10.32 -8.60
N GLN A 219 -0.74 -10.33 -7.71
CA GLN A 219 -1.69 -9.23 -7.54
C GLN A 219 -0.97 -7.91 -7.19
N LYS A 220 -0.08 -7.92 -6.19
CA LYS A 220 0.66 -6.72 -5.79
C LYS A 220 1.61 -6.19 -6.88
N LEU A 221 2.12 -7.06 -7.76
CA LEU A 221 2.88 -6.65 -8.94
C LEU A 221 1.98 -5.96 -9.97
N ALA A 222 0.77 -6.50 -10.22
CA ALA A 222 -0.22 -5.88 -11.10
C ALA A 222 -0.67 -4.50 -10.57
N ASP A 223 -1.00 -4.39 -9.28
CA ASP A 223 -1.45 -3.13 -8.66
C ASP A 223 -0.37 -2.04 -8.68
N GLN A 224 0.89 -2.40 -8.37
CA GLN A 224 2.02 -1.46 -8.48
C GLN A 224 2.36 -1.14 -9.93
N GLY A 225 2.22 -2.10 -10.86
CA GLY A 225 2.36 -1.88 -12.29
C GLY A 225 1.35 -0.86 -12.82
N ALA A 226 0.06 -1.04 -12.50
CA ALA A 226 -1.01 -0.10 -12.86
C ALA A 226 -0.78 1.29 -12.26
N THR A 227 -0.35 1.36 -11.00
CA THR A 227 0.01 2.62 -10.32
C THR A 227 1.12 3.36 -11.08
N LEU A 228 2.18 2.66 -11.50
CA LEU A 228 3.26 3.23 -12.30
C LEU A 228 2.81 3.68 -13.69
N VAL A 229 1.87 2.99 -14.34
CA VAL A 229 1.26 3.44 -15.62
C VAL A 229 0.52 4.76 -15.41
N THR A 230 -0.37 4.84 -14.42
CA THR A 230 -1.14 6.07 -14.15
C THR A 230 -0.27 7.25 -13.69
N GLU A 231 0.82 7.00 -12.96
CA GLU A 231 1.81 8.04 -12.63
C GLU A 231 2.62 8.46 -13.87
N TRP A 232 2.95 7.51 -14.75
CA TRP A 232 3.60 7.77 -16.02
C TRP A 232 2.72 8.63 -16.94
N GLU A 233 1.45 8.29 -17.16
CA GLU A 233 0.52 9.08 -18.00
C GLU A 233 0.42 10.55 -17.54
N LYS A 234 0.26 10.76 -16.23
CA LYS A 234 0.21 12.10 -15.62
C LYS A 234 1.53 12.85 -15.80
N THR A 235 2.65 12.15 -15.64
CA THR A 235 3.99 12.71 -15.86
C THR A 235 4.23 13.02 -17.33
N GLN A 236 3.79 12.15 -18.25
CA GLN A 236 4.01 12.27 -19.69
C GLN A 236 3.33 13.51 -20.25
N ASN A 237 2.04 13.68 -19.94
CA ASN A 237 1.26 14.84 -20.39
C ASN A 237 1.83 16.16 -19.87
N ARG A 238 2.27 16.21 -18.61
CA ARG A 238 2.93 17.39 -18.04
C ARG A 238 4.29 17.66 -18.70
N LEU A 239 5.13 16.64 -18.84
CA LEU A 239 6.51 16.83 -19.27
C LEU A 239 6.61 17.13 -20.77
N ALA A 240 5.75 16.55 -21.61
CA ALA A 240 5.68 16.87 -23.04
C ALA A 240 5.47 18.38 -23.28
N LEU A 241 4.53 18.99 -22.54
CA LEU A 241 4.29 20.44 -22.61
C LEU A 241 5.53 21.25 -22.17
N GLN A 242 6.21 20.82 -21.11
CA GLN A 242 7.44 21.48 -20.64
C GLN A 242 8.63 21.27 -21.59
N VAL A 243 8.70 20.14 -22.31
CA VAL A 243 9.71 19.89 -23.36
C VAL A 243 9.53 20.88 -24.50
N GLU A 244 8.32 21.05 -25.04
CA GLU A 244 8.07 22.01 -26.12
C GLU A 244 8.33 23.47 -25.71
N GLN A 245 7.91 23.87 -24.50
CA GLN A 245 8.22 25.18 -23.95
C GLN A 245 9.74 25.40 -23.79
N ALA A 246 10.49 24.39 -23.32
CA ALA A 246 11.93 24.47 -23.16
C ALA A 246 12.71 24.48 -24.49
N LYS A 247 12.18 23.84 -25.56
CA LYS A 247 12.72 23.96 -26.93
C LYS A 247 12.59 25.38 -27.46
N GLN A 248 11.40 25.98 -27.34
CA GLN A 248 11.14 27.36 -27.76
C GLN A 248 12.01 28.36 -26.98
N ALA A 249 12.17 28.12 -25.67
CA ALA A 249 13.08 28.87 -24.80
C ALA A 249 14.57 28.73 -25.16
N SER A 250 14.99 27.58 -25.69
CA SER A 250 16.41 27.28 -25.96
C SER A 250 16.60 26.34 -27.17
N PRO A 251 16.55 26.86 -28.41
CA PRO A 251 16.74 26.05 -29.62
C PRO A 251 18.07 25.28 -29.65
N GLN A 252 19.14 25.85 -29.10
CA GLN A 252 20.46 25.21 -28.97
C GLN A 252 20.47 23.97 -28.05
N ALA A 253 19.42 23.78 -27.24
CA ALA A 253 19.23 22.60 -26.40
C ALA A 253 18.22 21.60 -26.98
N ALA A 254 17.47 21.96 -28.05
CA ALA A 254 16.33 21.18 -28.55
C ALA A 254 16.71 19.72 -28.86
N ASP A 255 17.74 19.46 -29.68
CA ASP A 255 18.25 18.11 -29.98
C ASP A 255 18.54 17.25 -28.74
N LYS A 256 18.98 17.87 -27.65
CA LYS A 256 19.34 17.17 -26.40
C LYS A 256 18.10 16.90 -25.55
N LEU A 257 17.14 17.81 -25.56
CA LEU A 257 15.83 17.62 -24.92
C LEU A 257 15.01 16.57 -25.66
N ASP A 258 15.00 16.58 -27.00
CA ASP A 258 14.33 15.56 -27.83
C ASP A 258 14.91 14.17 -27.61
N LYS A 259 16.24 14.01 -27.63
CA LYS A 259 16.88 12.72 -27.37
C LYS A 259 16.59 12.21 -25.96
N ALA A 260 16.74 13.08 -24.94
CA ALA A 260 16.41 12.73 -23.57
C ALA A 260 14.92 12.38 -23.39
N TRP A 261 14.02 13.03 -24.14
CA TRP A 261 12.58 12.75 -24.10
C TRP A 261 12.21 11.45 -24.80
N ALA A 262 12.77 11.19 -25.98
CA ALA A 262 12.61 9.94 -26.71
C ALA A 262 13.14 8.73 -25.92
N ASP A 263 14.30 8.86 -25.26
CA ASP A 263 14.84 7.82 -24.38
C ASP A 263 13.89 7.49 -23.21
N ILE A 264 13.20 8.49 -22.65
CA ILE A 264 12.19 8.29 -21.60
C ILE A 264 10.96 7.57 -22.16
N CYS A 265 10.40 8.04 -23.29
CA CYS A 265 9.24 7.41 -23.92
C CYS A 265 9.51 5.95 -24.28
N LYS A 266 10.70 5.64 -24.80
CA LYS A 266 11.14 4.27 -25.09
C LYS A 266 11.15 3.37 -23.85
N GLN A 267 11.52 3.89 -22.66
CA GLN A 267 11.41 3.11 -21.43
C GLN A 267 9.94 2.78 -21.08
N ALA A 268 9.00 3.68 -21.37
CA ALA A 268 7.57 3.40 -21.20
C ALA A 268 7.04 2.38 -22.23
N GLU A 269 7.47 2.45 -23.50
CA GLU A 269 7.19 1.46 -24.55
C GLU A 269 7.68 0.05 -24.17
N GLU A 270 8.88 -0.05 -23.58
CA GLU A 270 9.43 -1.30 -23.03
C GLU A 270 8.67 -1.81 -21.76
N LYS A 271 7.59 -1.12 -21.33
CA LYS A 271 6.82 -1.31 -20.07
C LYS A 271 7.61 -1.04 -18.77
N ARG A 272 8.67 -0.25 -18.84
CA ARG A 272 9.63 0.02 -17.76
C ARG A 272 9.33 1.35 -17.09
N PHE A 273 8.06 1.54 -16.71
CA PHE A 273 7.51 2.81 -16.21
C PHE A 273 8.28 3.37 -15.00
N ASP A 274 8.80 2.51 -14.11
CA ASP A 274 9.72 2.88 -13.03
C ASP A 274 10.99 3.61 -13.52
N ALA A 275 11.59 3.14 -14.63
CA ALA A 275 12.77 3.74 -15.24
C ALA A 275 12.40 5.05 -15.98
N ALA A 276 11.29 5.05 -16.71
CA ALA A 276 10.77 6.24 -17.38
C ALA A 276 10.51 7.39 -16.39
N LEU A 277 9.80 7.11 -15.28
CA LEU A 277 9.55 8.07 -14.19
C LEU A 277 10.85 8.58 -13.55
N LYS A 278 11.83 7.69 -13.30
CA LYS A 278 13.14 8.09 -12.74
C LYS A 278 14.00 8.92 -13.68
N MET A 279 13.79 8.82 -14.99
CA MET A 279 14.45 9.69 -15.98
C MET A 279 13.69 11.01 -16.16
N ALA A 280 12.35 10.97 -16.23
CA ALA A 280 11.49 12.16 -16.24
C ALA A 280 11.72 13.06 -15.01
N ALA A 281 11.87 12.49 -13.81
CA ALA A 281 12.18 13.21 -12.57
C ALA A 281 13.53 13.95 -12.62
N LYS A 282 14.49 13.49 -13.43
CA LYS A 282 15.78 14.18 -13.64
C LYS A 282 15.67 15.28 -14.71
N LEU A 283 14.81 15.09 -15.71
CA LEU A 283 14.61 16.05 -16.80
C LEU A 283 13.74 17.24 -16.36
N ALA A 284 12.71 17.01 -15.54
CA ALA A 284 11.78 18.04 -15.02
C ALA A 284 12.45 19.33 -14.46
N PRO A 285 13.44 19.27 -13.54
CA PRO A 285 14.09 20.48 -13.03
C PRO A 285 14.96 21.19 -14.08
N LEU A 286 15.45 20.48 -15.09
CA LEU A 286 16.22 21.07 -16.19
C LEU A 286 15.29 21.84 -17.15
N LEU A 287 14.12 21.28 -17.45
CA LEU A 287 13.09 21.95 -18.25
C LEU A 287 12.59 23.21 -17.56
N GLN A 288 12.18 23.09 -16.28
CA GLN A 288 11.68 24.23 -15.51
C GLN A 288 12.69 25.38 -15.48
N LYS A 289 13.97 25.08 -15.21
CA LYS A 289 15.04 26.09 -15.20
C LYS A 289 15.23 26.82 -16.53
N GLN A 290 14.97 26.18 -17.67
CA GLN A 290 15.03 26.85 -18.98
C GLN A 290 13.78 27.70 -19.24
N ILE A 291 12.60 27.22 -18.84
CA ILE A 291 11.33 27.96 -18.92
C ILE A 291 11.39 29.22 -18.06
N ASP A 292 11.79 29.10 -16.78
CA ASP A 292 11.94 30.22 -15.85
C ASP A 292 12.91 31.28 -16.41
N ARG A 293 14.01 30.83 -17.04
CA ARG A 293 15.02 31.71 -17.65
C ARG A 293 14.47 32.47 -18.86
N ALA A 294 13.68 31.82 -19.72
CA ALA A 294 13.06 32.48 -20.86
C ALA A 294 11.96 33.45 -20.44
N GLN A 295 11.09 33.05 -19.50
CA GLN A 295 10.08 33.94 -18.92
C GLN A 295 10.70 35.18 -18.26
N SER A 296 11.83 35.02 -17.55
CA SER A 296 12.59 36.16 -17.02
C SER A 296 13.10 37.07 -18.15
N ALA A 297 13.71 36.49 -19.17
CA ALA A 297 14.26 37.24 -20.31
C ALA A 297 13.19 37.89 -21.21
N GLU A 298 11.96 37.38 -21.24
CA GLU A 298 10.82 38.08 -21.86
C GLU A 298 10.31 39.22 -20.97
N ARG A 299 10.31 39.05 -19.64
CA ARG A 299 9.89 40.08 -18.69
C ARG A 299 10.81 41.30 -18.74
N ASP A 300 12.11 41.10 -18.89
CA ASP A 300 13.09 42.19 -19.12
C ASP A 300 12.96 42.84 -20.52
N LYS A 301 12.38 42.12 -21.50
CA LYS A 301 12.17 42.62 -22.87
C LYS A 301 10.82 43.31 -23.07
N GLN A 302 9.84 43.08 -22.21
CA GLN A 302 8.59 43.83 -22.22
C GLN A 302 8.88 45.26 -21.74
N PRO A 303 8.79 46.30 -22.60
CA PRO A 303 8.93 47.67 -22.12
C PRO A 303 7.81 47.95 -21.13
N THR A 304 8.17 48.46 -19.95
CA THR A 304 7.22 48.77 -18.87
C THR A 304 6.06 49.59 -19.43
N LYS A 305 4.82 49.08 -19.31
CA LYS A 305 3.64 49.75 -19.90
C LYS A 305 3.44 51.17 -19.35
N GLU A 306 3.94 51.42 -18.15
CA GLU A 306 4.08 52.73 -17.51
C GLU A 306 4.84 53.76 -18.36
N SER A 307 5.73 53.36 -19.26
CA SER A 307 6.48 54.28 -20.14
C SER A 307 5.63 54.90 -21.26
N ARG A 308 4.47 54.32 -21.59
CA ARG A 308 3.55 54.87 -22.62
C ARG A 308 2.49 55.82 -22.05
N LEU A 309 2.03 55.59 -20.81
CA LEU A 309 1.04 56.42 -20.11
C LEU A 309 1.40 57.92 -20.04
N PRO A 310 2.59 58.34 -19.56
CA PRO A 310 2.93 59.77 -19.45
C PRO A 310 3.12 60.43 -20.82
N LYS A 311 3.44 59.66 -21.88
CA LYS A 311 3.54 60.18 -23.24
C LYS A 311 2.18 60.42 -23.89
N LEU A 312 1.17 59.61 -23.58
CA LEU A 312 -0.22 59.87 -23.97
C LEU A 312 -0.80 61.06 -23.21
N ALA A 313 -0.71 61.07 -21.87
CA ALA A 313 -1.22 62.17 -21.05
C ALA A 313 -0.55 63.53 -21.34
N ALA A 314 0.73 63.54 -21.76
CA ALA A 314 1.42 64.75 -22.22
C ALA A 314 1.06 65.17 -23.66
N LEU A 315 0.47 64.27 -24.45
CA LEU A 315 -0.05 64.58 -25.79
C LEU A 315 -1.47 65.15 -25.69
N GLU A 316 -2.34 64.49 -24.90
CA GLU A 316 -3.72 64.92 -24.62
C GLU A 316 -3.74 66.36 -24.08
N ARG A 317 -2.96 66.64 -23.02
CA ARG A 317 -2.81 68.00 -22.47
C ARG A 317 -2.29 69.05 -23.47
N ARG A 318 -1.54 68.64 -24.51
CA ARG A 318 -1.10 69.55 -25.58
C ARG A 318 -2.19 69.79 -26.62
N VAL A 319 -3.07 68.81 -26.85
CA VAL A 319 -4.26 68.98 -27.70
C VAL A 319 -5.28 69.88 -27.01
N ASP A 320 -5.59 69.64 -25.73
CA ASP A 320 -6.47 70.51 -24.95
C ASP A 320 -5.95 71.96 -24.89
N SER A 321 -4.65 72.14 -24.63
CA SER A 321 -4.02 73.47 -24.57
C SER A 321 -3.93 74.18 -25.93
N LEU A 322 -4.02 73.46 -27.05
CA LEU A 322 -4.09 74.06 -28.39
C LEU A 322 -5.53 74.40 -28.77
N LEU A 323 -6.50 73.56 -28.40
CA LEU A 323 -7.93 73.85 -28.58
C LEU A 323 -8.36 75.07 -27.76
N ALA A 324 -7.90 75.18 -26.51
CA ALA A 324 -8.14 76.33 -25.64
C ALA A 324 -7.40 77.63 -26.07
N ALA A 325 -6.55 77.56 -27.09
CA ALA A 325 -5.86 78.71 -27.69
C ALA A 325 -6.39 79.07 -29.10
N LEU A 326 -7.46 78.38 -29.53
CA LEU A 326 -8.14 78.55 -30.84
C LEU A 326 -9.63 78.92 -30.67
N ALA A 327 -10.04 79.30 -29.46
CA ALA A 327 -11.39 79.72 -29.07
C ALA A 327 -11.34 81.09 -28.36
#